data_AF-A0A9C8NSZ2-F1
#
_entry.id   AF-A0A9C8NSZ2-F1
#
_cell.length_a   1.000
_cell.length_b   1.000
_cell.length_c   1.000
_cell.angle_alpha   90.00
_cell.angle_beta   90.00
_cell.angle_gamma   90.00
#
_symmetry.space_group_name_H-M   'P 1'
#
loop_
_entity.id
_entity.type
_entity.pdbx_description
1 polymer ?
#
loop_
_entity_poly.entity_id
_entity_poly.type
_entity_poly.pdbx_seq_one_letter_code
_entity_poly.pdbx_strand_id
1 'polypeptide(L)'
;MFDHVTHNRRLWVLTIGATGLLLLALAAAATAQARRKLKTYNTKYYVLHTDAEVEFAREAAARATSMYETYKARMKRGTGAKRALYLYTDRQDYINADGTANMQGCFNSDKGVLLHVTMDHIEEMWRLLQHECWHQFSYHTISRDTPRWFDEANGVYFQFAEWTGDGYVSGQLKGGMSWPIQQYIEKKELIPFDTITRLSHEEWDDMIKQGHYYKLQMQAWSIVYFMTHAEGGKYLPELQQYIVALRSGKRIPVRKFYKRLNELRPQYEKWWLARSLNPTMEGLEAYYETAVATLTSFLARAHGMKQTFETADEFIAAARDGTLKLPTVKSKMWLPESLLKQNLARIDSLTWDTSSSPPTWKLDKSGKFPKLVMTRADGVIFTGQFLIKKNRVSKVTVTITRPDAETD
;
A
#
# COMPACT_ATOMS: atom_id res chain seq x y z
N MET A 1 -86.33 31.59 -0.30
CA MET A 1 -85.51 32.22 0.76
C MET A 1 -84.18 31.49 0.74
N PHE A 2 -83.21 32.19 0.16
CA PHE A 2 -81.75 32.02 0.07
C PHE A 2 -81.01 30.75 0.52
N ASP A 3 -80.13 30.33 -0.40
CA ASP A 3 -78.73 29.91 -0.25
C ASP A 3 -78.37 28.67 0.56
N HIS A 4 -77.98 27.59 -0.14
CA HIS A 4 -76.90 26.68 0.28
C HIS A 4 -76.38 25.81 -0.89
N VAL A 5 -75.60 26.37 -1.83
CA VAL A 5 -74.75 25.55 -2.72
C VAL A 5 -73.47 26.30 -3.13
N THR A 6 -72.46 26.41 -2.25
CA THR A 6 -71.10 26.82 -2.68
C THR A 6 -70.01 26.41 -1.68
N HIS A 7 -69.81 25.12 -1.37
CA HIS A 7 -68.66 24.72 -0.52
C HIS A 7 -67.83 23.50 -0.97
N ASN A 8 -68.00 22.96 -2.20
CA ASN A 8 -67.27 21.75 -2.63
C ASN A 8 -66.34 21.87 -3.85
N ARG A 9 -65.98 23.09 -4.30
CA ARG A 9 -65.06 23.25 -5.45
C ARG A 9 -63.63 23.68 -5.09
N ARG A 10 -63.34 24.12 -3.85
CA ARG A 10 -61.98 24.52 -3.45
C ARG A 10 -61.13 23.38 -2.87
N LEU A 11 -61.71 22.26 -2.47
CA LEU A 11 -60.95 21.13 -1.93
C LEU A 11 -60.29 20.26 -3.02
N TRP A 12 -60.89 20.14 -4.20
CA TRP A 12 -60.39 19.27 -5.28
C TRP A 12 -59.19 19.84 -6.07
N VAL A 13 -59.02 21.16 -6.09
CA VAL A 13 -57.90 21.81 -6.80
C VAL A 13 -56.59 21.72 -6.01
N LEU A 14 -56.65 21.63 -4.68
CA LEU A 14 -55.47 21.46 -3.81
C LEU A 14 -54.97 20.01 -3.75
N THR A 15 -55.83 19.01 -3.94
CA THR A 15 -55.42 17.60 -3.91
C THR A 15 -54.67 17.19 -5.18
N ILE A 16 -55.11 17.65 -6.37
CA ILE A 16 -54.50 17.30 -7.67
C ILE A 16 -53.13 17.98 -7.86
N GLY A 17 -52.94 19.20 -7.33
CA GLY A 17 -51.64 19.88 -7.35
C GLY A 17 -50.58 19.21 -6.48
N ALA A 18 -50.97 18.68 -5.30
CA ALA A 18 -50.07 17.98 -4.39
C ALA A 18 -49.65 16.59 -4.90
N THR A 19 -50.52 15.87 -5.62
CA THR A 19 -50.17 14.56 -6.21
C THR A 19 -49.23 14.71 -7.43
N GLY A 20 -49.39 15.76 -8.23
CA GLY A 20 -48.51 16.04 -9.37
C GLY A 20 -47.08 16.41 -8.98
N LEU A 21 -46.91 17.21 -7.91
CA LEU A 21 -45.60 17.55 -7.35
C LEU A 21 -44.90 16.35 -6.71
N LEU A 22 -45.64 15.43 -6.08
CA LEU A 22 -45.10 14.19 -5.51
C LEU A 22 -44.62 13.21 -6.61
N LEU A 23 -45.36 13.10 -7.72
CA LEU A 23 -44.99 12.26 -8.86
C LEU A 23 -43.79 12.82 -9.65
N LEU A 24 -43.66 14.15 -9.76
CA LEU A 24 -42.48 14.80 -10.35
C LEU A 24 -41.23 14.67 -9.46
N ALA A 25 -41.38 14.74 -8.12
CA ALA A 25 -40.29 14.47 -7.19
C ALA A 25 -39.84 12.99 -7.20
N LEU A 26 -40.78 12.05 -7.33
CA LEU A 26 -40.48 10.62 -7.49
C LEU A 26 -39.83 10.30 -8.85
N ALA A 27 -40.23 10.98 -9.92
CA ALA A 27 -39.59 10.84 -11.24
C ALA A 27 -38.17 11.44 -11.27
N ALA A 28 -37.93 12.54 -10.55
CA ALA A 28 -36.60 13.15 -10.41
C ALA A 28 -35.67 12.33 -9.49
N ALA A 29 -36.21 11.64 -8.49
CA ALA A 29 -35.45 10.67 -7.67
C ALA A 29 -35.14 9.38 -8.45
N ALA A 30 -36.02 8.95 -9.35
CA ALA A 30 -35.83 7.75 -10.18
C ALA A 30 -34.81 7.97 -11.32
N THR A 31 -34.62 9.19 -11.83
CA THR A 31 -33.59 9.51 -12.82
C THR A 31 -32.21 9.76 -12.22
N ALA A 32 -32.10 9.96 -10.91
CA ALA A 32 -30.85 10.31 -10.23
C ALA A 32 -29.89 9.13 -9.99
N GLN A 33 -30.30 7.88 -10.28
CA GLN A 33 -29.43 6.72 -10.04
C GLN A 33 -29.39 5.73 -11.20
N ALA A 34 -29.25 6.25 -12.43
CA ALA A 34 -28.65 5.46 -13.48
C ALA A 34 -27.24 5.05 -13.02
N ARG A 35 -27.06 3.78 -12.61
CA ARG A 35 -25.78 3.23 -12.13
C ARG A 35 -24.67 3.67 -13.06
N ARG A 36 -23.68 4.39 -12.53
CA ARG A 36 -22.53 4.82 -13.32
C ARG A 36 -21.84 3.58 -13.87
N LYS A 37 -21.77 3.49 -15.20
CA LYS A 37 -21.11 2.36 -15.86
C LYS A 37 -19.61 2.42 -15.55
N LEU A 38 -19.09 1.39 -14.89
CA LEU A 38 -17.64 1.29 -14.62
C LEU A 38 -16.86 1.26 -15.94
N LYS A 39 -15.84 2.12 -16.04
CA LYS A 39 -14.84 2.08 -17.10
C LYS A 39 -13.91 0.91 -16.85
N THR A 40 -13.41 0.27 -17.92
CA THR A 40 -12.53 -0.90 -17.81
C THR A 40 -11.15 -0.60 -18.39
N TYR A 41 -10.11 -0.89 -17.62
CA TYR A 41 -8.71 -0.69 -18.00
C TYR A 41 -7.95 -2.02 -17.90
N ASN A 42 -7.33 -2.42 -19.01
CA ASN A 42 -6.51 -3.63 -19.07
C ASN A 42 -5.05 -3.30 -18.71
N THR A 43 -4.55 -3.90 -17.63
CA THR A 43 -3.14 -3.81 -17.25
C THR A 43 -2.42 -5.14 -17.52
N LYS A 44 -1.15 -5.26 -17.11
CA LYS A 44 -0.38 -6.50 -17.25
C LYS A 44 -0.98 -7.63 -16.40
N TYR A 45 -1.40 -7.33 -15.17
CA TYR A 45 -1.86 -8.32 -14.20
C TYR A 45 -3.32 -8.13 -13.75
N TYR A 46 -3.94 -7.00 -14.10
CA TYR A 46 -5.27 -6.66 -13.64
C TYR A 46 -6.20 -6.26 -14.79
N VAL A 47 -7.48 -6.47 -14.55
CA VAL A 47 -8.59 -5.81 -15.24
C VAL A 47 -9.21 -4.88 -14.21
N LEU A 48 -8.93 -3.58 -14.34
CA LEU A 48 -9.41 -2.55 -13.43
C LEU A 48 -10.77 -2.04 -13.90
N HIS A 49 -11.77 -2.11 -13.04
CA HIS A 49 -13.10 -1.57 -13.22
C HIS A 49 -13.30 -0.39 -12.27
N THR A 50 -13.57 0.80 -12.79
CA THR A 50 -13.76 1.99 -11.94
C THR A 50 -14.58 3.08 -12.62
N ASP A 51 -15.34 3.83 -11.83
CA ASP A 51 -16.01 5.06 -12.21
C ASP A 51 -15.16 6.32 -11.91
N ALA A 52 -13.99 6.16 -11.29
CA ALA A 52 -13.06 7.24 -11.01
C ALA A 52 -12.50 7.91 -12.29
N GLU A 53 -11.91 9.09 -12.09
CA GLU A 53 -11.26 9.85 -13.15
C GLU A 53 -10.05 9.11 -13.75
N VAL A 54 -9.73 9.44 -15.00
CA VAL A 54 -8.71 8.71 -15.79
C VAL A 54 -7.33 8.72 -15.14
N GLU A 55 -6.96 9.82 -14.48
CA GLU A 55 -5.67 9.95 -13.80
C GLU A 55 -5.58 9.02 -12.59
N PHE A 56 -6.61 9.01 -11.75
CA PHE A 56 -6.72 8.10 -10.61
C PHE A 56 -6.70 6.63 -11.07
N ALA A 57 -7.48 6.29 -12.10
CA ALA A 57 -7.52 4.93 -12.64
C ALA A 57 -6.14 4.48 -13.15
N ARG A 58 -5.37 5.41 -13.75
CA ARG A 58 -4.01 5.14 -14.22
C ARG A 58 -3.03 4.94 -13.08
N GLU A 59 -3.12 5.74 -12.03
CA GLU A 59 -2.30 5.57 -10.82
C GLU A 59 -2.60 4.22 -10.14
N ALA A 60 -3.87 3.90 -9.92
CA ALA A 60 -4.28 2.63 -9.32
C ALA A 60 -3.78 1.43 -10.15
N ALA A 61 -3.90 1.50 -11.49
CA ALA A 61 -3.38 0.50 -12.41
C ALA A 61 -1.86 0.33 -12.29
N ALA A 62 -1.11 1.43 -12.16
CA ALA A 62 0.34 1.42 -12.01
C ALA A 62 0.76 0.85 -10.64
N ARG A 63 0.17 1.33 -9.55
CA ARG A 63 0.39 0.85 -8.17
C ARG A 63 0.12 -0.65 -8.05
N ALA A 64 -1.06 -1.11 -8.44
CA ALA A 64 -1.43 -2.54 -8.37
C ALA A 64 -0.48 -3.41 -9.22
N THR A 65 -0.13 -2.97 -10.43
CA THR A 65 0.81 -3.70 -11.29
C THR A 65 2.19 -3.79 -10.66
N SER A 66 2.73 -2.68 -10.15
CA SER A 66 4.03 -2.66 -9.47
C SER A 66 4.01 -3.50 -8.20
N MET A 67 2.92 -3.48 -7.45
CA MET A 67 2.78 -4.26 -6.23
C MET A 67 2.77 -5.77 -6.52
N TYR A 68 2.06 -6.20 -7.55
CA TYR A 68 2.11 -7.59 -8.01
C TYR A 68 3.53 -8.03 -8.41
N GLU A 69 4.29 -7.17 -9.11
CA GLU A 69 5.69 -7.47 -9.43
C GLU A 69 6.55 -7.59 -8.17
N THR A 70 6.32 -6.75 -7.16
CA THR A 70 6.99 -6.83 -5.86
C THR A 70 6.72 -8.17 -5.18
N TYR A 71 5.45 -8.59 -5.11
CA TYR A 71 5.08 -9.90 -4.54
C TYR A 71 5.72 -11.05 -5.32
N LYS A 72 5.61 -11.01 -6.65
CA LYS A 72 6.17 -12.03 -7.52
C LYS A 72 7.68 -12.15 -7.39
N ALA A 73 8.39 -11.04 -7.30
CA ALA A 73 9.84 -11.03 -7.10
C ALA A 73 10.21 -11.67 -5.76
N ARG A 74 9.50 -11.31 -4.69
CA ARG A 74 9.75 -11.83 -3.34
C ARG A 74 9.40 -13.33 -3.20
N MET A 75 8.32 -13.76 -3.81
CA MET A 75 7.86 -15.16 -3.77
C MET A 75 8.45 -16.04 -4.87
N LYS A 76 9.24 -15.44 -5.78
CA LYS A 76 9.82 -16.07 -6.98
C LYS A 76 8.78 -16.85 -7.80
N ARG A 77 7.52 -16.39 -7.79
CA ARG A 77 6.38 -17.02 -8.46
C ARG A 77 5.27 -16.01 -8.63
N GLY A 78 4.51 -16.16 -9.71
CA GLY A 78 3.24 -15.48 -9.90
C GLY A 78 2.32 -16.35 -10.72
N THR A 79 1.12 -15.85 -10.95
CA THR A 79 0.16 -16.42 -11.90
C THR A 79 0.17 -15.67 -13.22
N GLY A 80 -0.17 -16.35 -14.32
CA GLY A 80 -0.27 -15.75 -15.65
C GLY A 80 -1.62 -15.08 -15.94
N ALA A 81 -2.66 -15.45 -15.20
CA ALA A 81 -4.00 -14.93 -15.41
C ALA A 81 -4.18 -13.56 -14.75
N LYS A 82 -4.89 -12.66 -15.43
CA LYS A 82 -5.25 -11.36 -14.88
C LYS A 82 -6.27 -11.50 -13.75
N ARG A 83 -6.34 -10.49 -12.90
CA ARG A 83 -7.24 -10.43 -11.76
C ARG A 83 -8.14 -9.21 -11.83
N ALA A 84 -9.37 -9.35 -11.37
CA ALA A 84 -10.27 -8.22 -11.32
C ALA A 84 -9.96 -7.33 -10.11
N LEU A 85 -10.04 -6.02 -10.33
CA LEU A 85 -9.88 -4.97 -9.35
C LEU A 85 -11.01 -3.96 -9.57
N TYR A 86 -11.83 -3.71 -8.55
CA TYR A 86 -12.98 -2.81 -8.61
C TYR A 86 -12.76 -1.64 -7.66
N LEU A 87 -12.82 -0.41 -8.19
CA LEU A 87 -12.70 0.81 -7.40
C LEU A 87 -13.94 1.67 -7.63
N TYR A 88 -14.75 1.84 -6.60
CA TYR A 88 -16.01 2.58 -6.65
C TYR A 88 -15.86 3.93 -5.96
N THR A 89 -16.23 5.02 -6.63
CA THR A 89 -16.30 6.35 -5.99
C THR A 89 -17.53 6.54 -5.12
N ASP A 90 -18.59 5.75 -5.35
CA ASP A 90 -19.79 5.72 -4.54
C ASP A 90 -19.79 4.53 -3.55
N ARG A 91 -20.13 4.82 -2.29
CA ARG A 91 -20.16 3.81 -1.22
C ARG A 91 -21.23 2.76 -1.43
N GLN A 92 -22.42 3.16 -1.90
CA GLN A 92 -23.54 2.25 -2.07
C GLN A 92 -23.28 1.28 -3.23
N ASP A 93 -22.66 1.74 -4.31
CA ASP A 93 -22.23 0.87 -5.42
C ASP A 93 -21.19 -0.17 -4.97
N TYR A 94 -20.24 0.21 -4.10
CA TYR A 94 -19.32 -0.74 -3.47
C TYR A 94 -20.07 -1.82 -2.65
N ILE A 95 -21.04 -1.42 -1.81
CA ILE A 95 -21.83 -2.35 -1.00
C ILE A 95 -22.68 -3.26 -1.90
N ASN A 96 -23.34 -2.69 -2.91
CA ASN A 96 -24.14 -3.42 -3.89
C ASN A 96 -23.30 -4.42 -4.71
N ALA A 97 -21.98 -4.22 -4.77
CA ALA A 97 -21.03 -5.11 -5.41
C ALA A 97 -20.49 -6.21 -4.47
N ASP A 98 -21.10 -6.43 -3.30
CA ASP A 98 -20.68 -7.32 -2.22
C ASP A 98 -19.46 -6.81 -1.42
N GLY A 99 -19.24 -5.49 -1.43
CA GLY A 99 -18.32 -4.85 -0.50
C GLY A 99 -18.85 -4.87 0.93
N THR A 100 -17.96 -5.00 1.92
CA THR A 100 -18.35 -5.03 3.34
C THR A 100 -18.78 -3.64 3.82
N ALA A 101 -20.02 -3.47 4.29
CA ALA A 101 -20.60 -2.18 4.67
C ALA A 101 -19.80 -1.39 5.72
N ASN A 102 -18.98 -2.06 6.55
CA ASN A 102 -18.14 -1.44 7.58
C ASN A 102 -16.65 -1.36 7.21
N MET A 103 -16.25 -1.80 6.02
CA MET A 103 -14.85 -1.76 5.57
C MET A 103 -14.70 -1.00 4.25
N GLN A 104 -13.60 -0.29 4.08
CA GLN A 104 -13.33 0.48 2.86
C GLN A 104 -12.89 -0.40 1.69
N GLY A 105 -12.55 -1.65 1.94
CA GLY A 105 -12.14 -2.60 0.91
C GLY A 105 -12.18 -4.03 1.43
N CYS A 106 -12.16 -4.98 0.50
CA CYS A 106 -12.06 -6.40 0.78
C CYS A 106 -11.57 -7.17 -0.45
N PHE A 107 -10.98 -8.33 -0.21
CA PHE A 107 -10.78 -9.38 -1.20
C PHE A 107 -11.91 -10.41 -1.12
N ASN A 108 -12.54 -10.64 -2.27
CA ASN A 108 -13.51 -11.70 -2.49
C ASN A 108 -12.92 -12.69 -3.51
N SER A 109 -12.91 -13.99 -3.20
CA SER A 109 -12.27 -15.01 -4.04
C SER A 109 -12.90 -15.18 -5.43
N ASP A 110 -14.18 -14.83 -5.59
CA ASP A 110 -14.92 -14.93 -6.85
C ASP A 110 -14.85 -13.64 -7.67
N LYS A 111 -14.90 -12.49 -6.99
CA LYS A 111 -14.91 -11.17 -7.63
C LYS A 111 -13.55 -10.50 -7.74
N GLY A 112 -12.59 -10.85 -6.90
CA GLY A 112 -11.31 -10.16 -6.80
C GLY A 112 -11.30 -9.07 -5.72
N VAL A 113 -10.55 -8.00 -5.95
CA VAL A 113 -10.38 -6.92 -4.96
C VAL A 113 -11.43 -5.83 -5.19
N LEU A 114 -12.12 -5.41 -4.14
CA LEU A 114 -13.11 -4.34 -4.16
C LEU A 114 -12.72 -3.24 -3.18
N LEU A 115 -12.73 -1.98 -3.61
CA LEU A 115 -12.48 -0.82 -2.75
C LEU A 115 -13.51 0.29 -3.00
N HIS A 116 -13.82 1.00 -1.92
CA HIS A 116 -14.46 2.31 -1.94
C HIS A 116 -13.40 3.41 -1.92
N VAL A 117 -13.44 4.31 -2.89
CA VAL A 117 -12.47 5.38 -3.09
C VAL A 117 -12.85 6.60 -2.26
N THR A 118 -12.01 6.96 -1.29
CA THR A 118 -12.16 8.16 -0.46
C THR A 118 -11.04 9.15 -0.73
N MET A 119 -11.33 10.23 -1.47
CA MET A 119 -10.30 11.19 -1.90
C MET A 119 -9.64 11.95 -0.73
N ASP A 120 -10.37 12.18 0.36
CA ASP A 120 -9.84 12.84 1.57
C ASP A 120 -8.83 11.96 2.34
N HIS A 121 -8.81 10.66 2.05
CA HIS A 121 -7.95 9.65 2.69
C HIS A 121 -7.25 8.79 1.63
N ILE A 122 -6.73 9.47 0.60
CA ILE A 122 -6.14 8.82 -0.57
C ILE A 122 -4.97 7.89 -0.20
N GLU A 123 -4.15 8.29 0.76
CA GLU A 123 -3.00 7.50 1.20
C GLU A 123 -3.43 6.24 1.95
N GLU A 124 -4.41 6.34 2.84
CA GLU A 124 -5.01 5.19 3.51
C GLU A 124 -5.63 4.23 2.50
N MET A 125 -6.30 4.74 1.47
CA MET A 125 -6.85 3.92 0.40
C MET A 125 -5.76 3.22 -0.42
N TRP A 126 -4.65 3.89 -0.75
CA TRP A 126 -3.52 3.22 -1.41
C TRP A 126 -2.89 2.14 -0.55
N ARG A 127 -2.79 2.35 0.75
CA ARG A 127 -2.34 1.33 1.71
C ARG A 127 -3.30 0.15 1.73
N LEU A 128 -4.61 0.40 1.78
CA LEU A 128 -5.63 -0.63 1.73
C LEU A 128 -5.61 -1.41 0.42
N LEU A 129 -5.43 -0.75 -0.73
CA LEU A 129 -5.29 -1.42 -2.02
C LEU A 129 -4.14 -2.43 -2.00
N GLN A 130 -3.03 -2.07 -1.37
CA GLN A 130 -1.88 -2.96 -1.22
C GLN A 130 -2.22 -4.15 -0.31
N HIS A 131 -2.89 -3.90 0.82
CA HIS A 131 -3.37 -4.93 1.72
C HIS A 131 -4.28 -5.95 1.00
N GLU A 132 -5.29 -5.48 0.28
CA GLU A 132 -6.24 -6.35 -0.43
C GLU A 132 -5.60 -7.07 -1.64
N CYS A 133 -4.68 -6.40 -2.35
CA CYS A 133 -3.90 -7.05 -3.40
C CYS A 133 -3.06 -8.22 -2.88
N TRP A 134 -2.59 -8.15 -1.63
CA TRP A 134 -1.87 -9.25 -1.00
C TRP A 134 -2.77 -10.48 -0.83
N HIS A 135 -3.96 -10.34 -0.26
CA HIS A 135 -4.91 -11.45 -0.10
C HIS A 135 -5.19 -12.15 -1.43
N GLN A 136 -5.45 -11.37 -2.47
CA GLN A 136 -5.66 -11.90 -3.82
C GLN A 136 -4.42 -12.64 -4.35
N PHE A 137 -3.22 -12.07 -4.17
CA PHE A 137 -1.99 -12.71 -4.61
C PHE A 137 -1.73 -14.03 -3.86
N SER A 138 -1.91 -14.01 -2.54
CA SER A 138 -1.74 -15.15 -1.63
C SER A 138 -2.67 -16.30 -2.01
N TYR A 139 -3.97 -16.02 -2.18
CA TYR A 139 -5.00 -16.99 -2.58
C TYR A 139 -4.63 -17.72 -3.88
N HIS A 140 -4.08 -17.00 -4.86
CA HIS A 140 -3.78 -17.55 -6.18
C HIS A 140 -2.37 -18.14 -6.34
N THR A 141 -1.41 -17.72 -5.51
CA THR A 141 0.02 -18.06 -5.70
C THR A 141 0.59 -18.91 -4.58
N ILE A 142 0.06 -18.76 -3.36
CA ILE A 142 0.52 -19.47 -2.17
C ILE A 142 -0.41 -20.66 -1.92
N SER A 143 -1.60 -20.40 -1.38
CA SER A 143 -2.60 -21.43 -1.10
C SER A 143 -3.97 -20.76 -0.97
N ARG A 144 -5.05 -21.50 -1.28
CA ARG A 144 -6.41 -21.10 -0.91
C ARG A 144 -6.66 -21.21 0.59
N ASP A 145 -5.89 -22.07 1.26
CA ASP A 145 -5.95 -22.34 2.69
C ASP A 145 -4.77 -21.68 3.43
N THR A 146 -4.31 -20.51 2.98
CA THR A 146 -3.26 -19.77 3.68
C THR A 146 -3.75 -19.44 5.10
N PRO A 147 -2.97 -19.75 6.15
CA PRO A 147 -3.38 -19.46 7.53
C PRO A 147 -3.64 -17.96 7.74
N ARG A 148 -4.77 -17.62 8.38
CA ARG A 148 -5.25 -16.24 8.52
C ARG A 148 -4.21 -15.31 9.13
N TRP A 149 -3.52 -15.74 10.19
CA TRP A 149 -2.45 -14.95 10.81
C TRP A 149 -1.37 -14.52 9.80
N PHE A 150 -0.96 -15.43 8.91
CA PHE A 150 0.10 -15.17 7.95
C PHE A 150 -0.40 -14.26 6.83
N ASP A 151 -1.64 -14.48 6.39
CA ASP A 151 -2.25 -13.70 5.33
C ASP A 151 -2.46 -12.24 5.77
N GLU A 152 -3.07 -12.02 6.93
CA GLU A 152 -3.23 -10.70 7.54
C GLU A 152 -1.90 -10.02 7.84
N ALA A 153 -0.94 -10.75 8.41
CA ALA A 153 0.38 -10.20 8.74
C ALA A 153 1.11 -9.64 7.52
N ASN A 154 1.06 -10.36 6.39
CA ASN A 154 1.67 -9.89 5.16
C ASN A 154 0.85 -8.77 4.50
N GLY A 155 -0.49 -8.83 4.60
CA GLY A 155 -1.36 -7.72 4.19
C GLY A 155 -0.94 -6.42 4.87
N VAL A 156 -0.80 -6.43 6.19
CA VAL A 156 -0.31 -5.29 6.99
C VAL A 156 1.16 -4.96 6.65
N TYR A 157 2.03 -5.95 6.45
CA TYR A 157 3.43 -5.70 6.10
C TYR A 157 3.56 -4.93 4.77
N PHE A 158 2.82 -5.34 3.75
CA PHE A 158 2.83 -4.67 2.45
C PHE A 158 1.98 -3.42 2.39
N GLN A 159 1.00 -3.26 3.28
CA GLN A 159 0.25 -2.02 3.47
C GLN A 159 1.18 -0.83 3.77
N PHE A 160 2.33 -1.07 4.41
CA PHE A 160 3.34 -0.05 4.70
C PHE A 160 4.48 0.02 3.69
N ALA A 161 4.43 -0.74 2.60
CA ALA A 161 5.35 -0.53 1.50
C ALA A 161 5.02 0.79 0.79
N GLU A 162 6.04 1.55 0.42
CA GLU A 162 5.86 2.84 -0.24
C GLU A 162 6.13 2.70 -1.74
N TRP A 163 5.21 3.19 -2.56
CA TRP A 163 5.34 3.18 -4.01
C TRP A 163 6.32 4.26 -4.45
N THR A 164 7.28 3.90 -5.28
CA THR A 164 8.33 4.83 -5.77
C THR A 164 8.13 5.25 -7.23
N GLY A 165 6.99 4.90 -7.81
CA GLY A 165 6.67 5.09 -9.22
C GLY A 165 7.08 3.90 -10.10
N ASP A 166 8.23 3.27 -9.83
CA ASP A 166 8.74 2.12 -10.60
C ASP A 166 8.85 0.82 -9.78
N GLY A 167 8.49 0.86 -8.50
CA GLY A 167 8.54 -0.29 -7.61
C GLY A 167 7.98 0.06 -6.23
N TYR A 168 8.27 -0.80 -5.25
CA TYR A 168 7.93 -0.57 -3.86
C TYR A 168 9.16 -0.78 -2.98
N VAL A 169 9.28 0.05 -1.95
CA VAL A 169 10.23 -0.16 -0.86
C VAL A 169 9.44 -0.62 0.36
N SER A 170 9.80 -1.80 0.90
CA SER A 170 9.13 -2.42 2.05
C SER A 170 10.01 -2.40 3.28
N GLY A 171 9.43 -2.63 4.46
CA GLY A 171 10.18 -2.66 5.71
C GLY A 171 10.38 -1.29 6.35
N GLN A 172 9.55 -0.32 5.97
CA GLN A 172 9.40 0.88 6.78
C GLN A 172 8.68 0.53 8.09
N LEU A 173 9.17 1.08 9.18
CA LEU A 173 8.51 1.06 10.47
C LEU A 173 7.93 2.44 10.71
N LYS A 174 6.62 2.62 10.49
CA LYS A 174 5.99 3.91 10.74
C LYS A 174 5.98 4.21 12.25
N GLY A 175 6.08 5.50 12.59
CA GLY A 175 6.04 6.00 13.96
C GLY A 175 4.91 5.37 14.78
N GLY A 176 5.26 4.86 15.96
CA GLY A 176 4.30 4.27 16.89
C GLY A 176 3.90 2.82 16.60
N MET A 177 4.30 2.19 15.49
CA MET A 177 3.94 0.79 15.23
C MET A 177 4.62 -0.22 16.17
N SER A 178 5.83 0.09 16.66
CA SER A 178 6.51 -0.74 17.65
C SER A 178 5.88 -0.63 19.04
N TRP A 179 5.26 0.51 19.37
CA TRP A 179 4.77 0.81 20.70
C TRP A 179 3.73 -0.21 21.19
N PRO A 180 2.65 -0.55 20.45
CA PRO A 180 1.70 -1.57 20.89
C PRO A 180 2.35 -2.92 21.18
N ILE A 181 3.33 -3.32 20.35
CA ILE A 181 4.03 -4.60 20.52
C ILE A 181 4.86 -4.62 21.79
N GLN A 182 5.61 -3.55 22.04
CA GLN A 182 6.37 -3.39 23.28
C GLN A 182 5.44 -3.38 24.50
N GLN A 183 4.31 -2.67 24.43
CA GLN A 183 3.31 -2.69 25.49
C GLN A 183 2.75 -4.10 25.75
N TYR A 184 2.46 -4.88 24.71
CA TYR A 184 2.01 -6.26 24.88
C TYR A 184 3.09 -7.17 25.48
N ILE A 185 4.36 -6.93 25.18
CA ILE A 185 5.48 -7.68 25.79
C ILE A 185 5.61 -7.33 27.27
N GLU A 186 5.70 -6.03 27.60
CA GLU A 186 5.88 -5.54 28.97
C GLU A 186 4.76 -5.96 29.90
N LYS A 187 3.51 -5.90 29.43
CA LYS A 187 2.32 -6.31 30.19
C LYS A 187 2.08 -7.82 30.20
N LYS A 188 2.96 -8.62 29.55
CA LYS A 188 2.80 -10.07 29.36
C LYS A 188 1.46 -10.44 28.70
N GLU A 189 1.03 -9.57 27.80
CA GLU A 189 -0.26 -9.63 27.13
C GLU A 189 -0.17 -10.23 25.72
N LEU A 190 1.02 -10.58 25.21
CA LEU A 190 1.14 -11.26 23.93
C LEU A 190 0.29 -12.54 23.88
N ILE A 191 -0.47 -12.69 22.80
CA ILE A 191 -1.15 -13.94 22.47
C ILE A 191 -0.07 -15.01 22.29
N PRO A 192 -0.19 -16.22 22.87
CA PRO A 192 0.81 -17.26 22.63
C PRO A 192 0.99 -17.53 21.13
N PHE A 193 2.23 -17.69 20.65
CA PHE A 193 2.48 -17.90 19.22
C PHE A 193 1.82 -19.18 18.70
N ASP A 194 1.76 -20.25 19.51
CA ASP A 194 1.01 -21.45 19.16
C ASP A 194 -0.49 -21.19 18.99
N THR A 195 -1.08 -20.29 19.80
CA THR A 195 -2.49 -19.89 19.66
C THR A 195 -2.71 -19.13 18.36
N ILE A 196 -2.03 -17.99 18.15
CA ILE A 196 -2.28 -17.13 16.98
C ILE A 196 -2.00 -17.85 15.65
N THR A 197 -1.01 -18.75 15.61
CA THR A 197 -0.66 -19.49 14.38
C THR A 197 -1.62 -20.62 14.02
N ARG A 198 -2.53 -20.99 14.94
CA ARG A 198 -3.47 -22.11 14.79
C ARG A 198 -4.94 -21.69 14.73
N LEU A 199 -5.24 -20.41 14.94
CA LEU A 199 -6.61 -19.91 14.78
C LEU A 199 -7.13 -20.28 13.38
N SER A 200 -8.30 -20.91 13.37
CA SER A 200 -9.16 -21.02 12.20
C SER A 200 -9.67 -19.64 11.75
N HIS A 201 -10.33 -19.58 10.60
CA HIS A 201 -10.94 -18.34 10.14
C HIS A 201 -12.06 -17.90 11.10
N GLU A 202 -12.86 -18.85 11.56
CA GLU A 202 -13.97 -18.64 12.47
C GLU A 202 -13.48 -18.13 13.84
N GLU A 203 -12.45 -18.76 14.42
CA GLU A 203 -11.86 -18.32 15.68
C GLU A 203 -11.22 -16.93 15.56
N TRP A 204 -10.58 -16.63 14.43
CA TRP A 204 -10.03 -15.30 14.16
C TRP A 204 -11.13 -14.24 14.11
N ASP A 205 -12.22 -14.50 13.39
CA ASP A 205 -13.36 -13.59 13.29
C ASP A 205 -14.07 -13.40 14.63
N ASP A 206 -14.16 -14.44 15.45
CA ASP A 206 -14.73 -14.35 16.79
C ASP A 206 -13.87 -13.51 17.72
N MET A 207 -12.54 -13.60 17.62
CA MET A 207 -11.65 -12.70 18.34
C MET A 207 -11.79 -11.24 17.87
N ILE A 208 -12.01 -11.00 16.57
CA ILE A 208 -12.31 -9.66 16.03
C ILE A 208 -13.59 -9.11 16.66
N LYS A 209 -14.68 -9.90 16.70
CA LYS A 209 -15.96 -9.50 17.32
C LYS A 209 -15.81 -9.17 18.81
N GLN A 210 -14.87 -9.81 19.49
CA GLN A 210 -14.52 -9.55 20.89
C GLN A 210 -13.61 -8.32 21.08
N GLY A 211 -13.31 -7.57 20.02
CA GLY A 211 -12.50 -6.35 20.09
C GLY A 211 -10.99 -6.58 20.03
N HIS A 212 -10.52 -7.80 19.71
CA HIS A 212 -9.09 -8.10 19.62
C HIS A 212 -8.46 -7.83 18.24
N TYR A 213 -9.20 -7.22 17.30
CA TYR A 213 -8.76 -6.97 15.93
C TYR A 213 -7.36 -6.36 15.84
N TYR A 214 -7.14 -5.22 16.51
CA TYR A 214 -5.88 -4.50 16.43
C TYR A 214 -4.71 -5.32 17.02
N LYS A 215 -4.93 -5.97 18.16
CA LYS A 215 -3.91 -6.80 18.82
C LYS A 215 -3.50 -7.99 17.96
N LEU A 216 -4.47 -8.68 17.36
CA LEU A 216 -4.23 -9.80 16.46
C LEU A 216 -3.41 -9.38 15.24
N GLN A 217 -3.86 -8.35 14.52
CA GLN A 217 -3.17 -7.89 13.33
C GLN A 217 -1.76 -7.38 13.63
N MET A 218 -1.60 -6.55 14.67
CA MET A 218 -0.28 -6.02 15.03
C MET A 218 0.66 -7.14 15.45
N GLN A 219 0.23 -8.07 16.29
CA GLN A 219 1.09 -9.17 16.71
C GLN A 219 1.42 -10.15 15.55
N ALA A 220 0.48 -10.41 14.65
CA ALA A 220 0.75 -11.23 13.48
C ALA A 220 1.75 -10.54 12.54
N TRP A 221 1.54 -9.25 12.26
CA TRP A 221 2.47 -8.41 11.49
C TRP A 221 3.87 -8.40 12.10
N SER A 222 3.98 -8.21 13.42
CA SER A 222 5.27 -8.09 14.09
C SER A 222 6.07 -9.39 14.04
N ILE A 223 5.42 -10.56 14.00
CA ILE A 223 6.07 -11.86 13.74
C ILE A 223 6.68 -11.88 12.34
N VAL A 224 5.92 -11.53 11.30
CA VAL A 224 6.44 -11.47 9.91
C VAL A 224 7.56 -10.44 9.78
N TYR A 225 7.43 -9.29 10.45
CA TYR A 225 8.43 -8.24 10.45
C TYR A 225 9.73 -8.70 11.13
N PHE A 226 9.65 -9.29 12.33
CA PHE A 226 10.80 -9.87 13.03
C PHE A 226 11.49 -10.92 12.16
N MET A 227 10.72 -11.87 11.60
CA MET A 227 11.28 -12.92 10.75
C MET A 227 11.95 -12.38 9.49
N THR A 228 11.51 -11.22 9.00
CA THR A 228 12.09 -10.59 7.80
C THR A 228 13.36 -9.79 8.11
N HIS A 229 13.37 -9.05 9.22
CA HIS A 229 14.33 -7.94 9.41
C HIS A 229 15.25 -8.11 10.61
N ALA A 230 14.90 -8.95 11.59
CA ALA A 230 15.71 -9.10 12.79
C ALA A 230 17.09 -9.67 12.47
N GLU A 231 18.12 -9.15 13.14
CA GLU A 231 19.51 -9.59 13.00
C GLU A 231 19.98 -9.60 11.53
N GLY A 232 19.64 -8.56 10.76
CA GLY A 232 20.02 -8.47 9.34
C GLY A 232 19.28 -9.47 8.45
N GLY A 233 18.08 -9.89 8.84
CA GLY A 233 17.27 -10.86 8.09
C GLY A 233 17.66 -12.32 8.30
N LYS A 234 18.35 -12.62 9.42
CA LYS A 234 18.78 -13.97 9.80
C LYS A 234 17.69 -15.03 9.71
N TYR A 235 16.45 -14.67 10.05
CA TYR A 235 15.30 -15.59 10.13
C TYR A 235 14.45 -15.65 8.84
N LEU A 236 14.81 -14.86 7.82
CA LEU A 236 14.07 -14.80 6.56
C LEU A 236 14.07 -16.15 5.81
N PRO A 237 15.18 -16.92 5.76
CA PRO A 237 15.17 -18.23 5.12
C PRO A 237 14.12 -19.19 5.70
N GLU A 238 13.90 -19.20 7.02
CA GLU A 238 12.89 -20.03 7.67
C GLU A 238 11.47 -19.60 7.27
N LEU A 239 11.21 -18.29 7.21
CA LEU A 239 9.93 -17.77 6.71
C LEU A 239 9.69 -18.17 5.25
N GLN A 240 10.73 -18.11 4.41
CA GLN A 240 10.64 -18.55 3.01
C GLN A 240 10.35 -20.05 2.89
N GLN A 241 10.99 -20.89 3.73
CA GLN A 241 10.71 -22.32 3.78
C GLN A 241 9.27 -22.61 4.21
N TYR A 242 8.74 -21.84 5.16
CA TYR A 242 7.34 -21.92 5.56
C TYR A 242 6.38 -21.62 4.40
N ILE A 243 6.64 -20.57 3.62
CA ILE A 243 5.84 -20.22 2.42
C ILE A 243 5.88 -21.35 1.38
N VAL A 244 7.05 -21.95 1.16
CA VAL A 244 7.20 -23.12 0.28
C VAL A 244 6.41 -24.33 0.80
N ALA A 245 6.38 -24.53 2.12
CA ALA A 245 5.59 -25.59 2.74
C ALA A 245 4.08 -25.38 2.58
N LEU A 246 3.58 -24.15 2.80
CA LEU A 246 2.18 -23.79 2.55
C LEU A 246 1.79 -24.08 1.10
N ARG A 247 2.61 -23.62 0.15
CA ARG A 247 2.41 -23.85 -1.29
C ARG A 247 2.35 -25.30 -1.71
N SER A 248 3.08 -26.17 -1.00
CA SER A 248 3.14 -27.59 -1.32
C SER A 248 2.13 -28.42 -0.53
N GLY A 249 1.27 -27.79 0.29
CA GLY A 249 0.33 -28.48 1.18
C GLY A 249 1.01 -29.36 2.24
N LYS A 250 2.30 -29.16 2.49
CA LYS A 250 3.08 -30.02 3.40
C LYS A 250 2.84 -29.59 4.85
N ARG A 251 2.05 -30.40 5.58
CA ARG A 251 1.69 -30.13 6.99
C ARG A 251 2.87 -30.26 7.98
N ILE A 252 3.80 -31.19 7.75
CA ILE A 252 4.91 -31.44 8.68
C ILE A 252 5.85 -30.23 8.80
N PRO A 253 6.37 -29.65 7.69
CA PRO A 253 7.21 -28.45 7.79
C PRO A 253 6.47 -27.24 8.38
N VAL A 254 5.16 -27.09 8.12
CA VAL A 254 4.32 -26.06 8.76
C VAL A 254 4.31 -26.21 10.28
N ARG A 255 4.07 -27.43 10.79
CA ARG A 255 4.11 -27.69 12.24
C ARG A 255 5.50 -27.45 12.85
N LYS A 256 6.57 -27.83 12.13
CA LYS A 256 7.95 -27.55 12.55
C LYS A 256 8.21 -26.05 12.65
N PHE A 257 7.70 -25.26 11.70
CA PHE A 257 7.80 -23.81 11.73
C PHE A 257 7.08 -23.22 12.96
N TYR A 258 5.88 -23.69 13.30
CA TYR A 258 5.17 -23.20 14.50
C TYR A 258 5.92 -23.52 15.80
N LYS A 259 6.49 -24.72 15.92
CA LYS A 259 7.37 -25.05 17.04
C LYS A 259 8.56 -24.09 17.11
N ARG A 260 9.20 -23.87 15.96
CA ARG A 260 10.36 -22.96 15.85
C ARG A 260 10.00 -21.51 16.23
N LEU A 261 8.84 -21.00 15.81
CA LEU A 261 8.39 -19.66 16.21
C LEU A 261 8.27 -19.55 17.73
N ASN A 262 7.69 -20.55 18.40
CA ASN A 262 7.61 -20.55 19.87
C ASN A 262 9.00 -20.55 20.54
N GLU A 263 9.95 -21.31 20.00
CA GLU A 263 11.35 -21.30 20.47
C GLU A 263 12.03 -19.94 20.27
N LEU A 264 11.64 -19.19 19.24
CA LEU A 264 12.16 -17.85 18.93
C LEU A 264 11.53 -16.73 19.76
N ARG A 265 10.52 -17.03 20.58
CA ARG A 265 9.78 -16.01 21.35
C ARG A 265 10.71 -15.16 22.24
N PRO A 266 11.67 -15.71 23.00
CA PRO A 266 12.58 -14.88 23.78
C PRO A 266 13.42 -13.90 22.94
N GLN A 267 13.89 -14.33 21.76
CA GLN A 267 14.65 -13.48 20.84
C GLN A 267 13.75 -12.40 20.24
N TYR A 268 12.52 -12.76 19.87
CA TYR A 268 11.51 -11.82 19.40
C TYR A 268 11.22 -10.73 20.45
N GLU A 269 10.97 -11.11 21.70
CA GLU A 269 10.65 -10.16 22.77
C GLU A 269 11.85 -9.25 23.05
N LYS A 270 13.04 -9.82 23.19
CA LYS A 270 14.29 -9.06 23.34
C LYS A 270 14.51 -8.09 22.19
N TRP A 271 14.29 -8.54 20.95
CA TRP A 271 14.51 -7.72 19.76
C TRP A 271 13.55 -6.53 19.72
N TRP A 272 12.26 -6.73 19.99
CA TRP A 272 11.28 -5.64 20.01
C TRP A 272 11.50 -4.66 21.15
N LEU A 273 11.88 -5.13 22.34
CA LEU A 273 12.17 -4.26 23.49
C LEU A 273 13.47 -3.45 23.33
N ALA A 274 14.44 -3.95 22.56
CA ALA A 274 15.66 -3.22 22.26
C ALA A 274 15.45 -2.06 21.26
N ARG A 275 14.30 -2.01 20.58
CA ARG A 275 13.98 -0.96 19.61
C ARG A 275 13.63 0.33 20.33
N SER A 276 14.21 1.43 19.86
CA SER A 276 13.80 2.76 20.30
C SER A 276 12.32 2.98 19.98
N LEU A 277 11.60 3.61 20.91
CA LEU A 277 10.26 4.15 20.65
C LEU A 277 10.32 5.31 19.65
N ASN A 278 11.49 5.91 19.46
CA ASN A 278 11.72 6.89 18.43
C ASN A 278 11.93 6.15 17.09
N PRO A 279 11.02 6.30 16.10
CA PRO A 279 11.02 5.54 14.84
C PRO A 279 12.22 5.83 13.92
N THR A 280 13.17 6.61 14.40
CA THR A 280 14.03 7.46 13.60
C THR A 280 15.30 6.75 13.16
N MET A 281 15.64 5.59 13.73
CA MET A 281 16.83 4.82 13.32
C MET A 281 16.49 3.51 12.61
N GLU A 282 15.29 3.00 12.80
CA GLU A 282 14.97 1.61 12.53
C GLU A 282 13.83 1.52 11.50
N GLY A 283 14.17 1.15 10.26
CA GLY A 283 13.31 1.41 9.08
C GLY A 283 13.62 2.74 8.40
N LEU A 284 14.51 3.56 8.99
CA LEU A 284 15.00 4.80 8.41
C LEU A 284 15.73 4.56 7.07
N GLU A 285 16.47 3.45 6.94
CA GLU A 285 17.07 3.07 5.66
C GLU A 285 16.03 2.92 4.55
N ALA A 286 14.91 2.23 4.83
CA ALA A 286 13.81 2.08 3.87
C ALA A 286 13.14 3.44 3.56
N TYR A 287 13.12 4.36 4.53
CA TYR A 287 12.61 5.72 4.33
C TYR A 287 13.51 6.54 3.37
N TYR A 288 14.83 6.55 3.59
CA TYR A 288 15.80 7.16 2.67
C TYR A 288 15.83 6.47 1.30
N GLU A 289 15.78 5.13 1.26
CA GLU A 289 15.72 4.36 0.02
C GLU A 289 14.49 4.77 -0.80
N THR A 290 13.34 4.96 -0.16
CA THR A 290 12.12 5.42 -0.82
C THR A 290 12.31 6.82 -1.40
N ALA A 291 12.93 7.73 -0.65
CA ALA A 291 13.22 9.09 -1.11
C ALA A 291 14.11 9.09 -2.36
N VAL A 292 15.23 8.36 -2.32
CA VAL A 292 16.17 8.25 -3.44
C VAL A 292 15.54 7.54 -4.63
N ALA A 293 14.83 6.43 -4.42
CA ALA A 293 14.18 5.66 -5.48
C ALA A 293 13.15 6.52 -6.23
N THR A 294 12.31 7.26 -5.50
CA THR A 294 11.27 8.10 -6.09
C THR A 294 11.89 9.27 -6.85
N LEU A 295 12.87 9.99 -6.28
CA LEU A 295 13.56 11.05 -7.03
C LEU A 295 14.28 10.52 -8.28
N THR A 296 14.93 9.36 -8.17
CA THR A 296 15.58 8.70 -9.31
C THR A 296 14.57 8.34 -10.41
N SER A 297 13.36 7.93 -10.02
CA SER A 297 12.25 7.67 -10.92
C SER A 297 11.83 8.91 -11.72
N PHE A 298 11.77 10.09 -11.09
CA PHE A 298 11.49 11.36 -11.76
C PHE A 298 12.67 11.86 -12.60
N LEU A 299 13.91 11.72 -12.11
CA LEU A 299 15.12 12.02 -12.88
C LEU A 299 15.18 11.21 -14.18
N ALA A 300 14.85 9.91 -14.12
CA ALA A 300 14.78 9.05 -15.30
C ALA A 300 13.78 9.56 -16.35
N ARG A 301 12.66 10.12 -15.91
CA ARG A 301 11.60 10.66 -16.78
C ARG A 301 12.00 11.98 -17.39
N ALA A 302 12.55 12.91 -16.60
CA ALA A 302 13.12 14.17 -17.09
C ALA A 302 14.22 13.91 -18.13
N HIS A 303 15.14 12.97 -17.84
CA HIS A 303 16.18 12.55 -18.78
C HIS A 303 15.58 11.93 -20.06
N GLY A 304 14.53 11.10 -19.95
CA GLY A 304 13.79 10.58 -21.10
C GLY A 304 13.13 11.66 -21.97
N MET A 305 12.81 12.81 -21.37
CA MET A 305 12.31 14.03 -22.02
C MET A 305 13.44 14.99 -22.44
N LYS A 306 14.69 14.52 -22.44
CA LYS A 306 15.89 15.28 -22.81
C LYS A 306 16.14 16.52 -21.93
N GLN A 307 15.68 16.51 -20.68
CA GLN A 307 16.10 17.47 -19.67
C GLN A 307 17.25 16.87 -18.86
N THR A 308 18.37 17.57 -18.82
CA THR A 308 19.57 17.21 -18.07
C THR A 308 19.85 18.27 -17.01
N PHE A 309 20.65 17.91 -16.01
CA PHE A 309 21.00 18.77 -14.89
C PHE A 309 22.50 18.62 -14.62
N GLU A 310 23.17 19.71 -14.24
CA GLU A 310 24.58 19.69 -13.92
C GLU A 310 24.84 19.12 -12.52
N THR A 311 23.95 19.43 -11.58
CA THR A 311 24.04 19.03 -10.17
C THR A 311 22.73 18.39 -9.67
N ALA A 312 22.79 17.74 -8.50
CA ALA A 312 21.59 17.22 -7.85
C ALA A 312 20.70 18.36 -7.33
N ASP A 313 21.29 19.47 -6.86
CA ASP A 313 20.56 20.64 -6.38
C ASP A 313 19.74 21.29 -7.48
N GLU A 314 20.28 21.41 -8.70
CA GLU A 314 19.55 21.93 -9.86
C GLU A 314 18.33 21.04 -10.19
N PHE A 315 18.51 19.72 -10.16
CA PHE A 315 17.43 18.77 -10.38
C PHE A 315 16.35 18.88 -9.29
N ILE A 316 16.74 18.92 -8.02
CA ILE A 316 15.80 19.00 -6.89
C ILE A 316 15.08 20.36 -6.89
N ALA A 317 15.77 21.45 -7.22
CA ALA A 317 15.15 22.76 -7.39
C ALA A 317 14.10 22.73 -8.51
N ALA A 318 14.45 22.20 -9.69
CA ALA A 318 13.50 22.06 -10.79
C ALA A 318 12.28 21.18 -10.42
N ALA A 319 12.48 20.15 -9.59
CA ALA A 319 11.41 19.33 -9.04
C ALA A 319 10.47 20.12 -8.11
N ARG A 320 11.02 20.95 -7.22
CA ARG A 320 10.25 21.82 -6.32
C ARG A 320 9.49 22.90 -7.07
N ASP A 321 10.12 23.50 -8.08
CA ASP A 321 9.58 24.61 -8.86
C ASP A 321 8.57 24.15 -9.93
N GLY A 322 8.36 22.84 -10.08
CA GLY A 322 7.45 22.29 -11.09
C GLY A 322 7.94 22.47 -12.53
N THR A 323 9.24 22.66 -12.73
CA THR A 323 9.85 22.91 -14.06
C THR A 323 10.43 21.64 -14.70
N LEU A 324 10.22 20.47 -14.08
CA LEU A 324 10.54 19.18 -14.69
C LEU A 324 9.68 18.92 -15.93
N LYS A 325 10.33 18.60 -17.05
CA LYS A 325 9.71 18.08 -18.26
C LYS A 325 9.29 16.64 -17.99
N LEU A 326 8.03 16.46 -17.60
CA LEU A 326 7.46 15.14 -17.30
C LEU A 326 6.52 14.65 -18.41
N PRO A 327 6.44 13.33 -18.65
CA PRO A 327 5.49 12.76 -19.58
C PRO A 327 4.04 13.00 -19.13
N THR A 328 3.14 13.27 -20.07
CA THR A 328 1.71 13.47 -19.77
C THR A 328 1.03 12.16 -19.38
N VAL A 329 -0.19 12.25 -18.82
CA VAL A 329 -1.06 11.10 -18.45
C VAL A 329 -1.35 10.16 -19.61
N LYS A 330 -1.01 10.46 -20.86
CA LYS A 330 -1.13 9.51 -22.00
C LYS A 330 0.11 8.61 -22.13
N SER A 331 1.28 9.06 -21.65
CA SER A 331 2.56 8.37 -21.80
C SER A 331 2.74 7.19 -20.85
N LYS A 332 3.27 6.08 -21.34
CA LYS A 332 3.61 4.90 -20.51
C LYS A 332 4.71 5.14 -19.48
N MET A 333 5.33 6.34 -19.50
CA MET A 333 6.29 6.82 -18.50
C MET A 333 5.66 7.78 -17.48
N TRP A 334 4.36 8.04 -17.54
CA TRP A 334 3.70 8.96 -16.62
C TRP A 334 3.82 8.52 -15.15
N LEU A 335 3.92 9.50 -14.26
CA LEU A 335 3.72 9.39 -12.82
C LEU A 335 2.87 10.57 -12.33
N PRO A 336 2.10 10.39 -11.25
CA PRO A 336 1.33 11.48 -10.67
C PRO A 336 2.24 12.51 -10.00
N GLU A 337 1.88 13.78 -10.12
CA GLU A 337 2.61 14.89 -9.50
C GLU A 337 2.56 14.83 -7.96
N SER A 338 1.46 14.30 -7.41
CA SER A 338 1.29 14.08 -5.97
C SER A 338 2.41 13.22 -5.39
N LEU A 339 2.87 12.19 -6.11
CA LEU A 339 3.99 11.35 -5.67
C LEU A 339 5.30 12.16 -5.55
N LEU A 340 5.56 13.08 -6.47
CA LEU A 340 6.75 13.94 -6.38
C LEU A 340 6.65 14.88 -5.18
N LYS A 341 5.49 15.55 -5.01
CA LYS A 341 5.25 16.47 -3.89
C LYS A 341 5.40 15.79 -2.53
N GLN A 342 4.79 14.62 -2.36
CA GLN A 342 4.93 13.82 -1.15
C GLN A 342 6.39 13.44 -0.87
N ASN A 343 7.13 13.09 -1.93
CA ASN A 343 8.53 12.72 -1.77
C ASN A 343 9.46 13.92 -1.49
N LEU A 344 9.15 15.10 -1.98
CA LEU A 344 9.87 16.33 -1.63
C LEU A 344 9.61 16.69 -0.16
N ALA A 345 8.35 16.65 0.30
CA ALA A 345 8.01 16.84 1.71
C ALA A 345 8.70 15.81 2.63
N ARG A 346 8.84 14.57 2.16
CA ARG A 346 9.61 13.51 2.83
C ARG A 346 11.09 13.90 3.00
N ILE A 347 11.71 14.48 1.99
CA ILE A 347 13.12 14.90 2.06
C ILE A 347 13.28 16.10 2.98
N ASP A 348 12.32 17.03 2.96
CA ASP A 348 12.32 18.16 3.87
C ASP A 348 12.23 17.69 5.33
N SER A 349 11.41 16.67 5.62
CA SER A 349 11.29 16.10 6.97
C SER A 349 12.55 15.39 7.45
N LEU A 350 13.41 14.90 6.55
CA LEU A 350 14.68 14.25 6.92
C LEU A 350 15.66 15.20 7.59
N THR A 351 15.51 16.51 7.36
CA THR A 351 16.37 17.53 7.97
C THR A 351 16.06 17.76 9.46
N TRP A 352 14.89 17.33 9.93
CA TRP A 352 14.44 17.51 11.31
C TRP A 352 14.88 16.38 12.23
N ASP A 353 15.02 15.16 11.70
CA ASP A 353 15.09 13.94 12.48
C ASP A 353 16.52 13.54 12.89
N THR A 354 17.50 13.93 12.08
CA THR A 354 18.90 13.68 12.41
C THR A 354 19.40 14.86 13.23
N SER A 355 19.83 14.65 14.47
CA SER A 355 20.60 15.64 15.26
C SER A 355 21.98 15.97 14.66
N SER A 356 22.16 15.65 13.38
CA SER A 356 23.34 15.70 12.55
C SER A 356 22.94 16.29 11.20
N SER A 357 23.94 16.83 10.48
CA SER A 357 23.76 17.58 9.24
C SER A 357 22.77 16.95 8.25
N PRO A 358 22.00 17.75 7.49
CA PRO A 358 21.08 17.23 6.49
C PRO A 358 21.81 16.34 5.49
N PRO A 359 21.12 15.34 4.89
CA PRO A 359 21.74 14.49 3.86
C PRO A 359 22.23 15.35 2.69
N THR A 360 23.40 15.03 2.18
CA THR A 360 23.97 15.69 1.00
C THR A 360 23.58 14.94 -0.26
N TRP A 361 23.39 15.67 -1.37
CA TRP A 361 22.97 15.12 -2.64
C TRP A 361 24.01 15.41 -3.73
N LYS A 362 24.28 14.42 -4.58
CA LYS A 362 25.21 14.54 -5.72
C LYS A 362 24.65 13.84 -6.95
N LEU A 363 24.95 14.39 -8.12
CA LEU A 363 24.70 13.74 -9.39
C LEU A 363 26.01 13.15 -9.95
N ASP A 364 26.14 11.83 -9.95
CA ASP A 364 27.28 11.13 -10.57
C ASP A 364 26.99 10.91 -12.06
N LYS A 365 27.75 11.60 -12.91
CA LYS A 365 27.63 11.57 -14.38
C LYS A 365 28.67 10.67 -15.06
N SER A 366 29.41 9.84 -14.32
CA SER A 366 30.45 8.97 -14.86
C SER A 366 29.95 7.84 -15.77
N GLY A 367 28.63 7.60 -15.82
CA GLY A 367 28.01 6.53 -16.60
C GLY A 367 27.11 7.01 -17.73
N LYS A 368 26.53 6.06 -18.47
CA LYS A 368 25.55 6.33 -19.54
C LYS A 368 24.32 7.11 -19.08
N PHE A 369 23.90 6.88 -17.85
CA PHE A 369 22.79 7.60 -17.21
C PHE A 369 23.33 8.20 -15.90
N PRO A 370 22.91 9.42 -15.53
CA PRO A 370 23.30 10.01 -14.27
C PRO A 370 22.73 9.18 -13.11
N LYS A 371 23.50 9.09 -12.02
CA LYS A 371 23.08 8.45 -10.77
C LYS A 371 22.82 9.51 -9.73
N LEU A 372 21.72 9.39 -9.00
CA LEU A 372 21.42 10.26 -7.87
C LEU A 372 22.02 9.64 -6.61
N VAL A 373 22.96 10.32 -5.99
CA VAL A 373 23.68 9.85 -4.79
C VAL A 373 23.25 10.71 -3.62
N MET A 374 22.79 10.07 -2.54
CA MET A 374 22.49 10.73 -1.29
C MET A 374 23.39 10.15 -0.19
N THR A 375 24.06 11.02 0.56
CA THR A 375 24.94 10.62 1.67
C THR A 375 24.36 11.15 2.97
N ARG A 376 24.06 10.25 3.91
CA ARG A 376 23.63 10.61 5.27
C ARG A 376 24.82 11.11 6.11
N ALA A 377 24.53 11.77 7.22
CA ALA A 377 25.55 12.23 8.16
C ALA A 377 26.37 11.10 8.80
N ASP A 378 25.82 9.89 8.91
CA ASP A 378 26.54 8.70 9.38
C ASP A 378 27.35 8.00 8.28
N GLY A 379 27.50 8.63 7.11
CA GLY A 379 28.28 8.11 5.99
C GLY A 379 27.58 7.04 5.16
N VAL A 380 26.36 6.63 5.49
CA VAL A 380 25.62 5.68 4.64
C VAL A 380 25.22 6.35 3.32
N ILE A 381 25.59 5.70 2.21
CA ILE A 381 25.39 6.20 0.85
C ILE A 381 24.27 5.42 0.16
N PHE A 382 23.33 6.15 -0.43
CA PHE A 382 22.23 5.63 -1.24
C PHE A 382 22.45 6.07 -2.68
N THR A 383 22.69 5.11 -3.57
CA THR A 383 22.92 5.39 -5.00
C THR A 383 21.73 4.92 -5.84
N GLY A 384 20.91 5.87 -6.25
CA GLY A 384 19.82 5.68 -7.19
C GLY A 384 20.30 5.61 -8.64
N GLN A 385 19.89 4.56 -9.35
CA GLN A 385 20.21 4.33 -10.75
C GLN A 385 18.95 3.95 -11.53
N PHE A 386 18.93 4.27 -12.82
CA PHE A 386 17.83 3.90 -13.70
C PHE A 386 18.30 3.39 -15.07
N LEU A 387 17.44 2.64 -15.74
CA LEU A 387 17.63 2.18 -17.11
C LEU A 387 16.44 2.56 -17.98
N ILE A 388 16.70 3.20 -19.11
CA ILE A 388 15.67 3.49 -20.13
C ILE A 388 15.80 2.49 -21.29
N LYS A 389 14.69 1.82 -21.64
CA LYS A 389 14.59 0.93 -22.81
C LYS A 389 13.32 1.24 -23.60
N LYS A 390 13.44 1.39 -24.93
CA LYS A 390 12.30 1.66 -25.84
C LYS A 390 11.43 2.83 -25.35
N ASN A 391 12.05 3.95 -24.98
CA ASN A 391 11.40 5.13 -24.41
C ASN A 391 10.52 4.84 -23.19
N ARG A 392 10.99 3.97 -22.29
CA ARG A 392 10.37 3.70 -20.98
C ARG A 392 11.42 3.50 -19.92
N VAL A 393 11.13 3.95 -18.69
CA VAL A 393 11.89 3.53 -17.51
C VAL A 393 11.63 2.04 -17.32
N SER A 394 12.70 1.25 -17.42
CA SER A 394 12.63 -0.21 -17.39
C SER A 394 13.04 -0.79 -16.05
N LYS A 395 13.82 -0.04 -15.26
CA LYS A 395 14.30 -0.41 -13.94
C LYS A 395 14.77 0.86 -13.21
N VAL A 396 14.42 0.95 -11.94
CA VAL A 396 15.03 1.85 -10.95
C VAL A 396 15.56 0.98 -9.82
N THR A 397 16.76 1.27 -9.34
CA THR A 397 17.39 0.57 -8.21
C THR A 397 18.09 1.55 -7.31
N VAL A 398 18.08 1.26 -6.02
CA VAL A 398 18.92 1.94 -5.04
C VAL A 398 19.89 0.93 -4.46
N THR A 399 21.18 1.25 -4.52
CA THR A 399 22.22 0.50 -3.80
C THR A 399 22.55 1.25 -2.52
N ILE A 400 22.60 0.53 -1.39
CA ILE A 400 22.96 1.07 -0.08
C ILE A 400 24.37 0.60 0.26
N THR A 401 25.28 1.54 0.46
CA THR A 401 26.66 1.29 0.90
C THR A 401 26.83 1.87 2.29
N ARG A 402 27.23 1.06 3.25
CA ARG A 402 27.57 1.50 4.61
C ARG A 402 29.07 1.80 4.67
N PRO A 403 29.52 2.78 5.46
CA PRO A 403 30.94 2.88 5.77
C PRO A 403 31.39 1.53 6.36
N ASP A 404 32.61 1.12 6.04
CA ASP A 404 33.19 -0.05 6.69
C ASP A 404 33.05 0.18 8.20
N ALA A 405 32.52 -0.80 8.93
CA ALA A 405 32.60 -0.75 10.38
C ALA A 405 34.10 -0.70 10.66
N GLU A 406 34.60 0.45 11.13
CA GLU A 406 35.97 0.55 11.58
C GLU A 406 36.18 -0.65 12.50
N THR A 407 37.07 -1.55 12.10
CA THR A 407 37.41 -2.73 12.89
C THR A 407 38.19 -2.21 14.07
N ASP A 408 37.46 -1.78 15.09
CA ASP A 408 37.99 -1.40 16.40
C ASP A 408 38.68 -2.58 17.09
#